data_AF-A0A1T4WXM2-F1
#
_entry.id   AF-A0A1T4WXM2-F1
#
_cell.length_a   1.000
_cell.length_b   1.000
_cell.length_c   1.000
_cell.angle_alpha   90.00
_cell.angle_beta   90.00
_cell.angle_gamma   90.00
#
_symmetry.space_group_name_H-M   'P 1'
#
loop_
_entity.id
_entity.type
_entity.pdbx_description
1 polymer ?
#
loop_
_entity_poly.entity_id
_entity_poly.type
_entity_poly.pdbx_seq_one_letter_code
_entity_poly.pdbx_strand_id
1 'polypeptide(L)' 'MNIPLLYLDTSAWLKLYMEENGSEAVHAAVEQAEQTCTHLIAYAELRAALTTTL' A
#
# COMPACT_ATOMS: atom_id res chain seq x y z
N MET A 1 19.33 1.61 -16.45
CA MET A 1 17.95 2.13 -16.39
C MET A 1 17.39 1.70 -15.04
N ASN A 2 17.07 2.63 -14.14
CA ASN A 2 16.57 2.29 -12.81
C ASN A 2 15.05 2.26 -12.86
N ILE A 3 14.45 1.08 -12.73
CA ILE A 3 12.99 0.90 -12.67
C ILE A 3 12.54 1.41 -11.29
N PRO A 4 11.70 2.46 -11.18
CA PRO A 4 11.21 2.93 -9.89
C PRO A 4 10.29 1.86 -9.27
N LEU A 5 10.83 1.19 -8.25
CA LEU A 5 10.14 0.15 -7.48
C LEU A 5 9.64 0.74 -6.16
N LEU A 6 8.34 0.60 -5.92
CA LEU A 6 7.68 1.02 -4.69
C LEU A 6 7.34 -0.21 -3.84
N TYR A 7 8.00 -0.31 -2.69
CA TYR A 7 7.64 -1.31 -1.69
C TYR A 7 6.54 -0.75 -0.77
N LEU A 8 5.44 -1.49 -0.65
CA LEU A 8 4.34 -1.16 0.25
C LEU A 8 4.40 -2.05 1.49
N ASP A 9 4.50 -1.42 2.66
CA ASP A 9 4.12 -2.09 3.90
C ASP A 9 2.59 -2.14 4.05
N THR A 10 2.10 -2.85 5.07
CA THR A 10 0.67 -3.01 5.32
C THR A 10 -0.06 -1.68 5.49
N SER A 11 0.54 -0.72 6.20
CA SER A 11 -0.09 0.58 6.51
C SER A 11 -0.17 1.50 5.29
N ALA A 12 0.80 1.40 4.38
CA ALA A 12 0.75 2.07 3.09
C ALA A 12 -0.26 1.39 2.17
N TRP A 13 -0.32 0.05 2.17
CA TRP A 13 -1.30 -0.68 1.36
C TRP A 13 -2.75 -0.40 1.82
N LEU A 14 -3.00 -0.31 3.12
CA LEU A 14 -4.32 0.05 3.68
C LEU A 14 -4.83 1.39 3.17
N LYS A 15 -3.94 2.37 3.01
CA LYS A 15 -4.27 3.74 2.54
C LYS A 15 -4.80 3.80 1.11
N LEU A 16 -4.63 2.72 0.33
CA LEU A 16 -5.25 2.59 -1.00
C LEU A 16 -6.74 2.22 -0.93
N TYR A 17 -7.22 1.78 0.24
CA TYR A 17 -8.59 1.33 0.46
C TYR A 17 -9.33 2.13 1.54
N MET A 18 -8.59 2.84 2.40
CA MET A 18 -9.13 3.64 3.49
C MET A 18 -8.59 5.06 3.40
N GLU A 19 -9.46 6.03 3.65
CA GLU A 19 -9.08 7.44 3.70
C GLU A 19 -8.45 7.73 5.07
N GLU A 20 -7.13 7.95 5.06
CA GLU A 20 -6.34 8.28 6.24
C GLU A 20 -5.35 9.40 5.90
N ASN A 21 -4.73 9.97 6.94
CA ASN A 21 -3.61 10.88 6.75
C ASN A 21 -2.51 10.21 5.91
N GLY A 22 -2.18 10.82 4.77
CA GLY A 22 -1.17 10.32 3.84
C GLY A 22 -1.70 9.45 2.70
N SER A 23 -3.01 9.19 2.59
CA SER A 23 -3.56 8.41 1.46
C SER A 23 -3.24 9.03 0.11
N GLU A 24 -3.41 10.34 -0.07
CA GLU A 24 -3.08 11.03 -1.32
C GLU A 24 -1.62 10.83 -1.75
N ALA A 25 -0.69 10.87 -0.79
CA ALA A 25 0.73 10.68 -1.07
C ALA A 25 1.04 9.23 -1.51
N VAL A 26 0.39 8.24 -0.90
CA VAL A 26 0.52 6.84 -1.29
C VAL A 26 -0.08 6.59 -2.67
N HIS A 27 -1.25 7.16 -2.97
CA HIS A 27 -1.86 7.09 -4.29
C HIS A 27 -0.92 7.66 -5.36
N ALA A 28 -0.39 8.87 -5.16
CA ALA A 28 0.55 9.50 -6.07
C ALA A 28 1.85 8.69 -6.24
N ALA A 29 2.36 8.07 -5.18
CA ALA A 29 3.55 7.22 -5.25
C ALA A 29 3.29 5.95 -6.08
N VAL A 30 2.13 5.31 -5.91
CA VAL A 30 1.72 4.14 -6.71
C VAL A 30 1.55 4.50 -8.18
N GLU A 31 0.98 5.66 -8.49
CA GLU A 31 0.83 6.15 -9.87
C GLU A 31 2.17 6.43 -10.57
N GLN A 32 3.19 6.82 -9.82
CA GLN A 32 4.54 7.11 -10.36
C GLN A 32 5.45 5.87 -10.41
N ALA A 33 5.10 4.80 -9.70
CA ALA A 33 5.90 3.58 -9.65
C ALA A 33 5.69 2.75 -10.91
N GLU A 34 6.79 2.25 -11.48
CA GLU A 34 6.72 1.31 -12.60
C GLU A 34 6.36 -0.10 -12.09
N GLN A 35 6.79 -0.43 -10.87
CA GLN A 35 6.45 -1.68 -10.20
C GLN A 35 6.15 -1.43 -8.73
N THR A 36 5.12 -2.11 -8.23
CA THR A 36 4.81 -2.18 -6.81
C THR A 36 5.08 -3.58 -6.28
N CYS A 37 5.60 -3.67 -5.06
CA CYS A 37 5.81 -4.95 -4.40
C CYS A 37 5.50 -4.85 -2.91
N THR A 38 5.30 -6.00 -2.28
CA THR A 38 5.04 -6.12 -0.86
C THR A 38 5.45 -7.52 -0.40
N HIS A 39 5.61 -7.71 0.91
CA HIS A 39 5.87 -9.03 1.47
C HIS A 39 4.55 -9.80 1.66
N LEU A 40 4.58 -11.12 1.49
CA LEU A 40 3.43 -12.00 1.75
C LEU A 40 2.77 -11.82 3.12
N ILE A 41 3.52 -11.42 4.16
CA ILE A 41 2.94 -11.19 5.50
C ILE A 41 2.02 -9.96 5.52
N ALA A 42 2.34 -8.93 4.73
CA ALA A 42 1.54 -7.71 4.66
C ALA A 42 0.14 -7.98 4.11
N TYR A 43 -0.03 -8.99 3.26
CA TYR A 43 -1.35 -9.41 2.81
C TYR A 43 -2.18 -10.05 3.92
N ALA A 44 -1.57 -10.83 4.81
CA ALA A 44 -2.28 -11.38 5.96
C ALA A 44 -2.73 -10.27 6.93
N GLU A 45 -1.86 -9.30 7.18
CA GLU A 45 -2.15 -8.14 8.02
C GLU A 45 -3.22 -7.23 7.41
N LEU A 46 -3.14 -6.93 6.10
CA LEU A 46 -4.13 -6.15 5.36
C LEU A 46 -5.52 -6.75 5.51
N ARG A 47 -5.65 -8.07 5.31
CA ARG A 47 -6.95 -8.76 5.45
C ARG A 47 -7.49 -8.71 6.88
N ALA A 48 -6.62 -8.88 7.87
CA ALA A 48 -7.02 -8.79 9.28
C ALA A 48 -7.53 -7.38 9.61
N ALA A 49 -6.85 -6.34 9.12
CA ALA A 49 -7.22 -4.95 9.31
C ALA A 49 -8.54 -4.59 8.61
N LEU A 50 -8.74 -4.98 7.35
CA LEU A 50 -9.98 -4.73 6.61
C LEU A 50 -11.20 -5.44 7.23
N THR A 51 -11.01 -6.66 7.74
CA THR A 51 -12.10 -7.41 8.41
C THR A 51 -12.51 -6.81 9.74
N THR A 52 -11.59 -6.13 10.45
CA THR A 52 -11.88 -5.54 11.77
C THR A 52 -12.45 -4.13 11.66
N THR A 53 -12.26 -3.47 10.51
CA THR A 53 -12.63 -2.06 10.30
C THR A 53 -13.93 -1.89 9.51
N LEU A 54 -14.38 -2.91 8.77
CA LEU A 54 -15.69 -2.99 8.12
C LEU A 54 -16.74 -3.60 9.05
#